data_AF-A0A699KQ79-F1
#
_entry.id   AF-A0A699KQ79-F1
#
_cell.length_a   1.000
_cell.length_b   1.000
_cell.length_c   1.000
_cell.angle_alpha   90.00
_cell.angle_beta   90.00
_cell.angle_gamma   90.00
#
_symmetry.space_group_name_H-M   'P 1'
#
loop_
_entity.id
_entity.type
_entity.pdbx_description
1 polymer ?
#
loop_
_entity_poly.entity_id
_entity_poly.type
_entity_poly.pdbx_seq_one_letter_code
_entity_poly.pdbx_strand_id
1 'polypeptide(L)'
;IYRQIGEKYGVKLSEDEILMRYRRAYEQPWGRSRIRYVDDGRPFWQHIVNSSTGCSDSQYFEELYNYYTTDKAWHLCDPNAEKVFKALKKAGVKLAIVSNFDTRLRPLLRALNCDHWFDALAVSAEVVITFASGDRGQGFDPHFLQGRRSFSTFGRTGSSLSTLG
;
A
#
# COMPACT_ATOMS: atom_id res chain seq x y z
N ILE A 1 -0.88 11.26 10.89
CA ILE A 1 -0.35 10.00 11.51
C ILE A 1 1.15 10.03 11.79
N TYR A 2 2.02 10.25 10.79
CA TYR A 2 3.48 10.29 10.99
C TYR A 2 3.88 11.26 12.11
N ARG A 3 3.38 12.50 12.06
CA ARG A 3 3.54 13.49 13.14
C ARG A 3 2.94 13.01 14.45
N GLN A 4 1.65 12.65 14.45
CA GLN A 4 0.92 12.24 15.65
C GLN A 4 1.60 11.10 16.44
N ILE A 5 2.06 10.05 15.75
CA ILE A 5 2.83 8.95 16.39
C ILE A 5 4.25 9.43 16.72
N GLY A 6 4.84 10.28 15.89
CA GLY A 6 6.20 10.79 16.05
C GLY A 6 6.39 11.80 17.19
N GLU A 7 5.33 12.47 17.64
CA GLU A 7 5.41 13.50 18.69
C GLU A 7 6.03 12.96 19.99
N LYS A 8 5.68 11.73 20.38
CA LYS A 8 6.30 11.06 21.54
C LYS A 8 7.76 10.65 21.35
N TYR A 9 8.22 10.59 20.10
CA TYR A 9 9.61 10.30 19.73
C TYR A 9 10.39 11.58 19.35
N GLY A 10 9.82 12.75 19.63
CA GLY A 10 10.48 14.03 19.39
C GLY A 10 10.38 14.58 17.96
N VAL A 11 9.50 14.03 17.12
CA VAL A 11 9.20 14.62 15.80
C VAL A 11 8.47 15.95 16.00
N LYS A 12 9.11 17.05 15.58
CA LYS A 12 8.59 18.43 15.70
C LYS A 12 8.15 19.04 14.37
N LEU A 13 8.32 18.30 13.28
CA LEU A 13 8.01 18.77 11.93
C LEU A 13 6.50 18.91 11.72
N SER A 14 6.10 19.90 10.91
CA SER A 14 4.71 20.01 10.48
C SER A 14 4.35 18.85 9.54
N GLU A 15 3.04 18.59 9.38
CA GLU A 15 2.58 17.54 8.46
C GLU A 15 3.01 17.84 7.01
N ASP A 16 2.93 19.11 6.58
CA ASP A 16 3.35 19.55 5.25
C ASP A 16 4.85 19.32 5.02
N GLU A 17 5.67 19.58 6.03
CA GLU A 17 7.11 19.36 5.93
C GLU A 17 7.45 17.87 5.85
N ILE A 18 6.79 17.05 6.66
CA ILE A 18 6.92 15.58 6.57
C ILE A 18 6.50 15.10 5.18
N LEU A 19 5.42 15.65 4.60
CA LEU A 19 4.94 15.27 3.28
C LEU A 19 5.95 15.58 2.19
N MET A 20 6.49 16.80 2.23
CA MET A 20 7.50 17.26 1.29
C MET A 20 8.75 16.37 1.35
N ARG A 21 9.26 16.12 2.57
CA ARG A 21 10.45 15.26 2.77
C ARG A 21 10.19 13.82 2.38
N TYR A 22 9.00 13.30 2.68
CA TYR A 22 8.56 11.98 2.25
C TYR A 22 8.60 11.86 0.72
N ARG A 23 7.96 12.79 -0.01
CA ARG A 23 7.94 12.78 -1.48
C ARG A 23 9.37 12.75 -2.03
N ARG A 24 10.22 13.65 -1.53
CA ARG A 24 11.62 13.73 -1.91
C ARG A 24 12.36 12.41 -1.69
N ALA A 25 12.21 11.78 -0.52
CA ALA A 25 12.85 10.51 -0.19
C ALA A 25 12.31 9.36 -1.04
N TYR A 26 11.00 9.37 -1.32
CA TYR A 26 10.32 8.33 -2.09
C TYR A 26 10.66 8.37 -3.58
N GLU A 27 10.96 9.55 -4.12
CA GLU A 27 11.37 9.75 -5.51
C GLU A 27 12.83 9.36 -5.74
N GLN A 28 13.65 9.27 -4.69
CA GLN A 28 15.04 8.83 -4.84
C GLN A 28 15.12 7.36 -5.29
N PRO A 29 16.11 7.03 -6.14
CA PRO A 29 16.43 5.64 -6.44
C PRO A 29 16.76 4.88 -5.15
N TRP A 30 16.22 3.68 -5.01
CA TRP A 30 16.55 2.78 -3.91
C TRP A 30 17.27 1.55 -4.46
N GLY A 31 18.53 1.38 -4.06
CA GLY A 31 19.39 0.34 -4.61
C GLY A 31 19.75 0.57 -6.08
N ARG A 32 20.10 -0.49 -6.80
CA ARG A 32 20.57 -0.46 -8.20
C ARG A 32 19.52 -0.91 -9.23
N SER A 33 18.30 -1.20 -8.80
CA SER A 33 17.23 -1.77 -9.64
C SER A 33 15.97 -0.89 -9.62
N ARG A 34 15.08 -1.06 -10.61
CA ARG A 34 13.73 -0.47 -10.59
C ARG A 34 12.84 -1.08 -9.50
N ILE A 35 13.18 -2.27 -9.02
CA ILE A 35 12.47 -2.96 -7.93
C ILE A 35 13.07 -2.50 -6.60
N ARG A 36 12.24 -1.94 -5.71
CA ARG A 36 12.71 -1.38 -4.43
C ARG A 36 12.99 -2.46 -3.39
N TYR A 37 12.22 -3.55 -3.42
CA TYR A 37 12.42 -4.71 -2.57
C TYR A 37 11.61 -5.89 -3.10
N VAL A 38 12.09 -7.08 -2.77
CA VAL A 38 11.37 -8.36 -2.82
C VAL A 38 11.43 -8.89 -1.39
N ASP A 39 10.33 -9.46 -0.92
CA ASP A 39 10.13 -9.88 0.48
C ASP A 39 10.15 -8.72 1.49
N ASP A 40 11.29 -8.49 2.14
CA ASP A 40 11.39 -7.56 3.25
C ASP A 40 11.56 -6.11 2.78
N GLY A 41 10.45 -5.38 2.74
CA GLY A 41 10.42 -3.94 2.47
C GLY A 41 10.76 -3.07 3.69
N ARG A 42 10.97 -3.65 4.89
CA ARG A 42 11.19 -2.87 6.11
C ARG A 42 12.41 -1.94 6.02
N PRO A 43 13.58 -2.34 5.48
CA PRO A 43 14.73 -1.44 5.36
C PRO A 43 14.42 -0.21 4.50
N PHE A 44 13.66 -0.40 3.41
CA PHE A 44 13.20 0.70 2.57
C PHE A 44 12.26 1.63 3.35
N TRP A 45 11.22 1.07 3.99
CA TRP A 45 10.26 1.87 4.74
C TRP A 45 10.90 2.60 5.92
N GLN A 46 11.85 1.99 6.61
CA GLN A 46 12.59 2.61 7.71
C GLN A 46 13.43 3.80 7.20
N HIS A 47 14.09 3.65 6.05
CA HIS A 47 14.78 4.76 5.41
C HIS A 47 13.84 5.92 5.06
N ILE A 48 12.66 5.62 4.51
CA ILE A 48 11.65 6.63 4.16
C ILE A 48 11.12 7.34 5.42
N VAL A 49 10.86 6.60 6.51
CA VAL A 49 10.41 7.18 7.79
C VAL A 49 11.47 8.11 8.36
N ASN A 50 12.72 7.65 8.45
CA ASN A 50 13.83 8.47 8.94
C ASN A 50 14.03 9.73 8.08
N SER A 51 14.05 9.57 6.76
CA SER A 51 14.25 10.70 5.84
C SER A 51 13.09 11.71 5.85
N SER A 52 11.86 11.26 6.08
CA SER A 52 10.68 12.12 6.10
C SER A 52 10.48 12.85 7.43
N THR A 53 10.86 12.24 8.54
CA THR A 53 10.56 12.74 9.90
C THR A 53 11.79 13.28 10.63
N GLY A 54 12.99 12.91 10.20
CA GLY A 54 14.24 13.15 10.92
C GLY A 54 14.41 12.30 12.18
N CYS A 55 13.51 11.35 12.45
CA CYS A 55 13.59 10.46 13.61
C CYS A 55 14.10 9.07 13.19
N SER A 56 15.22 8.65 13.78
CA SER A 56 15.86 7.34 13.55
C SER A 56 15.54 6.31 14.62
N ASP A 57 14.64 6.62 15.57
CA ASP A 57 14.20 5.70 16.62
C ASP A 57 13.51 4.47 16.01
N SER A 58 14.03 3.28 16.31
CA SER A 58 13.46 2.03 15.83
C SER A 58 12.04 1.79 16.36
N GLN A 59 11.74 2.20 17.60
CA GLN A 59 10.40 2.03 18.17
C GLN A 59 9.37 2.89 17.45
N TYR A 60 9.75 4.09 17.01
CA TYR A 60 8.90 4.93 16.17
C TYR A 60 8.57 4.24 14.85
N PHE A 61 9.58 3.68 14.19
CA PHE A 61 9.38 2.92 12.97
C PHE A 61 8.46 1.72 13.20
N GLU A 62 8.70 0.91 14.24
CA GLU A 62 7.87 -0.26 14.54
C GLU A 62 6.41 0.11 14.76
N GLU A 63 6.13 1.13 15.55
CA GLU A 63 4.76 1.52 15.84
C GLU A 63 4.03 2.02 14.60
N LEU A 64 4.71 2.86 13.81
CA LEU A 64 4.16 3.38 12.57
C LEU A 64 3.96 2.26 11.54
N TYR A 65 4.92 1.35 11.43
CA TYR A 65 4.86 0.21 10.52
C TYR A 65 3.71 -0.74 10.90
N ASN A 66 3.53 -1.00 12.20
CA ASN A 66 2.45 -1.82 12.73
C ASN A 66 1.09 -1.14 12.58
N TYR A 67 0.98 0.18 12.78
CA TYR A 67 -0.28 0.91 12.58
C TYR A 67 -0.86 0.67 11.18
N TYR A 68 -0.02 0.70 10.13
CA TYR A 68 -0.46 0.44 8.75
C TYR A 68 -0.78 -1.03 8.44
N THR A 69 -0.59 -1.95 9.38
CA THR A 69 -1.09 -3.35 9.28
C THR A 69 -2.49 -3.53 9.88
N THR A 70 -3.02 -2.51 10.55
CA THR A 70 -4.32 -2.58 11.24
C THR A 70 -5.44 -1.95 10.41
N ASP A 71 -6.67 -2.35 10.69
CA ASP A 71 -7.90 -1.74 10.16
C ASP A 71 -8.03 -0.24 10.49
N LYS A 72 -7.38 0.26 11.55
CA LYS A 72 -7.41 1.68 11.91
C LYS A 72 -6.83 2.61 10.84
N ALA A 73 -5.92 2.10 10.00
CA ALA A 73 -5.28 2.87 8.94
C ALA A 73 -6.05 2.82 7.60
N TRP A 74 -7.05 1.94 7.49
CA TRP A 74 -7.65 1.57 6.21
C TRP A 74 -9.16 1.43 6.32
N HIS A 75 -9.88 1.84 5.29
CA HIS A 75 -11.28 1.50 5.19
C HIS A 75 -11.63 1.02 3.78
N LEU A 76 -12.67 0.20 3.69
CA LEU A 76 -13.30 -0.10 2.43
C LEU A 76 -14.05 1.14 1.94
N CYS A 77 -13.76 1.58 0.71
CA CYS A 77 -14.37 2.78 0.13
C CYS A 77 -15.87 2.63 -0.05
N ASP A 78 -16.28 1.42 -0.45
CA ASP A 78 -17.67 1.09 -0.73
C ASP A 78 -18.20 0.16 0.37
N PRO A 79 -19.19 0.60 1.17
CA PRO A 79 -19.81 -0.25 2.19
C PRO A 79 -20.57 -1.44 1.58
N ASN A 80 -20.89 -1.42 0.28
CA ASN A 80 -21.55 -2.52 -0.42
C ASN A 80 -20.58 -3.47 -1.14
N ALA A 81 -19.27 -3.25 -1.05
CA ALA A 81 -18.26 -4.07 -1.72
C ALA A 81 -18.46 -5.57 -1.44
N GLU A 82 -18.75 -5.93 -0.20
CA GLU A 82 -19.01 -7.31 0.22
C GLU A 82 -20.13 -7.97 -0.59
N LYS A 83 -21.25 -7.25 -0.78
CA LYS A 83 -22.42 -7.77 -1.50
C LYS A 83 -22.08 -8.04 -2.97
N VAL A 84 -21.33 -7.13 -3.58
CA VAL A 84 -20.91 -7.24 -4.98
C VAL A 84 -19.99 -8.45 -5.16
N PHE A 85 -18.96 -8.59 -4.33
CA PHE A 85 -18.03 -9.72 -4.44
C PHE A 85 -18.71 -11.06 -4.14
N LYS A 86 -19.62 -11.11 -3.16
CA LYS A 86 -20.43 -12.32 -2.89
C LYS A 86 -21.33 -12.69 -4.07
N ALA A 87 -21.96 -11.71 -4.72
CA ALA A 87 -22.77 -11.96 -5.91
C ALA A 87 -21.95 -12.52 -7.08
N LEU A 88 -20.76 -11.97 -7.31
CA LEU A 88 -19.83 -12.47 -8.33
C LEU A 88 -19.39 -13.92 -8.05
N LYS A 89 -19.03 -14.24 -6.79
CA LYS A 89 -18.70 -15.63 -6.41
C LYS A 89 -19.88 -16.58 -6.59
N LYS A 90 -21.10 -16.15 -6.24
CA LYS A 90 -22.31 -16.95 -6.43
C LYS A 90 -22.60 -17.21 -7.91
N ALA A 91 -22.23 -16.29 -8.78
CA ALA A 91 -22.30 -16.46 -10.24
C ALA A 91 -21.18 -17.35 -10.81
N GLY A 92 -20.31 -17.93 -9.97
CA GLY A 92 -19.21 -18.80 -10.40
C GLY A 92 -17.96 -18.06 -10.86
N VAL A 93 -17.90 -16.73 -10.70
CA VAL A 93 -16.73 -15.92 -11.09
C VAL A 93 -15.61 -16.10 -10.07
N LYS A 94 -14.40 -16.39 -10.56
CA LYS A 94 -13.18 -16.41 -9.77
C LYS A 94 -12.60 -15.02 -9.62
N LEU A 95 -12.29 -14.63 -8.39
CA LEU A 95 -11.82 -13.28 -8.07
C LEU A 95 -10.37 -13.33 -7.57
N ALA A 96 -9.54 -12.39 -8.03
CA ALA A 96 -8.17 -12.28 -7.58
C ALA A 96 -7.75 -10.82 -7.33
N ILE A 97 -6.90 -10.60 -6.33
CA ILE A 97 -6.21 -9.33 -6.14
C ILE A 97 -4.84 -9.42 -6.77
N VAL A 98 -4.49 -8.44 -7.60
CA VAL A 98 -3.16 -8.27 -8.17
C VAL A 98 -2.69 -6.87 -7.79
N SER A 99 -1.72 -6.77 -6.88
CA SER A 99 -1.34 -5.49 -6.28
C SER A 99 0.17 -5.29 -6.19
N ASN A 100 0.60 -4.07 -6.53
CA ASN A 100 1.96 -3.60 -6.32
C ASN A 100 2.14 -3.13 -4.87
N PHE A 101 2.02 -4.07 -3.92
CA PHE A 101 2.06 -3.84 -2.48
C PHE A 101 3.19 -4.62 -1.82
N ASP A 102 3.51 -4.27 -0.59
CA ASP A 102 4.40 -5.08 0.25
C ASP A 102 3.68 -6.32 0.83
N THR A 103 4.46 -7.17 1.51
CA THR A 103 4.02 -8.41 2.15
C THR A 103 2.94 -8.21 3.23
N ARG A 104 2.64 -6.97 3.63
CA ARG A 104 1.58 -6.67 4.63
C ARG A 104 0.18 -6.76 4.06
N LEU A 105 0.00 -6.85 2.73
CA LEU A 105 -1.35 -6.88 2.15
C LEU A 105 -2.19 -8.06 2.66
N ARG A 106 -1.60 -9.25 2.81
CA ARG A 106 -2.34 -10.44 3.30
C ARG A 106 -2.80 -10.28 4.76
N PRO A 107 -1.93 -9.93 5.73
CA PRO A 107 -2.39 -9.57 7.08
C PRO A 107 -3.45 -8.47 7.09
N LEU A 108 -3.31 -7.44 6.25
CA LEU A 108 -4.24 -6.32 6.20
C LEU A 108 -5.64 -6.75 5.73
N LEU A 109 -5.75 -7.56 4.67
CA LEU A 109 -7.05 -8.03 4.18
C LEU A 109 -7.76 -8.91 5.22
N ARG A 110 -7.00 -9.66 6.03
CA ARG A 110 -7.53 -10.39 7.19
C ARG A 110 -8.02 -9.45 8.29
N ALA A 111 -7.26 -8.41 8.61
CA ALA A 111 -7.67 -7.39 9.58
C ALA A 111 -8.94 -6.64 9.14
N LEU A 112 -9.10 -6.40 7.83
CA LEU A 112 -10.30 -5.82 7.23
C LEU A 112 -11.44 -6.84 7.01
N ASN A 113 -11.24 -8.11 7.38
CA ASN A 113 -12.18 -9.21 7.21
C ASN A 113 -12.73 -9.32 5.77
N CYS A 114 -11.86 -9.18 4.76
CA CYS A 114 -12.24 -9.22 3.35
C CYS A 114 -11.38 -10.16 2.49
N ASP A 115 -10.43 -10.87 3.10
CA ASP A 115 -9.58 -11.86 2.42
C ASP A 115 -10.41 -12.99 1.77
N HIS A 116 -11.47 -13.44 2.44
CA HIS A 116 -12.36 -14.51 1.99
C HIS A 116 -13.19 -14.17 0.73
N TRP A 117 -13.18 -12.89 0.29
CA TRP A 117 -13.86 -12.46 -0.93
C TRP A 117 -13.09 -12.85 -2.20
N PHE A 118 -11.82 -13.19 -2.09
CA PHE A 118 -10.95 -13.47 -3.24
C PHE A 118 -10.48 -14.93 -3.24
N ASP A 119 -10.38 -15.53 -4.42
CA ASP A 119 -9.85 -16.88 -4.61
C ASP A 119 -8.32 -16.89 -4.69
N ALA A 120 -7.70 -15.79 -5.15
CA ALA A 120 -6.25 -15.67 -5.28
C ALA A 120 -5.74 -14.26 -4.96
N LEU A 121 -4.49 -14.19 -4.50
CA LEU A 121 -3.80 -12.92 -4.24
C LEU A 121 -2.38 -13.01 -4.81
N ALA A 122 -2.03 -12.07 -5.68
CA ALA A 122 -0.70 -11.86 -6.22
C ALA A 122 -0.17 -10.49 -5.75
N VAL A 123 0.92 -10.53 -4.98
CA VAL A 123 1.55 -9.36 -4.37
C VAL A 123 2.95 -9.20 -4.96
N SER A 124 3.28 -8.02 -5.50
CA SER A 124 4.57 -7.80 -6.17
C SER A 124 5.80 -7.97 -5.28
N ALA A 125 5.64 -7.80 -3.96
CA ALA A 125 6.72 -8.08 -3.01
C ALA A 125 6.92 -9.58 -2.78
N GLU A 126 5.90 -10.42 -3.00
CA GLU A 126 5.98 -11.89 -2.83
C GLU A 126 6.37 -12.60 -4.13
N VAL A 127 6.02 -12.00 -5.27
CA VAL A 127 6.29 -12.53 -6.60
C VAL A 127 6.96 -11.43 -7.38
N VAL A 128 8.16 -11.68 -7.91
CA VAL A 128 8.90 -10.72 -8.77
C VAL A 128 8.08 -10.45 -10.04
N ILE A 129 7.05 -9.61 -9.93
CA ILE A 129 6.16 -9.22 -11.01
C ILE A 129 6.42 -7.74 -11.23
N THR A 130 7.09 -7.44 -12.34
CA THR A 130 7.17 -6.08 -12.87
C THR A 130 5.93 -5.88 -13.74
N PHE A 131 4.98 -5.06 -13.30
CA PHE A 131 3.88 -4.68 -14.20
C PHE A 131 4.47 -3.80 -15.31
N ALA A 132 4.36 -4.27 -16.55
CA ALA A 132 4.61 -3.45 -17.72
C ALA A 132 3.47 -2.42 -17.83
N SER A 133 3.62 -1.33 -17.09
CA SER A 133 2.83 -0.12 -17.24
C SER A 133 3.79 1.04 -17.02
N GLY A 134 3.96 1.86 -18.06
CA GLY A 134 4.70 3.12 -17.96
C GLY A 134 4.22 3.91 -16.75
N ASP A 135 5.18 4.45 -16.01
CA ASP A 135 5.04 5.46 -14.96
C ASP A 135 3.92 5.25 -13.93
N ARG A 136 4.27 4.44 -12.92
CA ARG A 136 4.55 4.94 -11.56
C ARG A 136 5.15 3.78 -10.77
N GLY A 137 6.30 4.00 -10.14
CA GLY A 137 6.85 3.05 -9.16
C GLY A 137 5.81 2.73 -8.09
N GLN A 138 6.06 1.69 -7.28
CA GLN A 138 5.28 1.32 -6.09
C GLN A 138 4.52 2.55 -5.56
N GLY A 139 3.18 2.53 -5.61
CA GLY A 139 2.40 3.77 -5.69
C GLY A 139 2.56 4.65 -4.46
N PHE A 140 3.04 5.88 -4.66
CA PHE A 140 2.86 6.96 -3.69
C PHE A 140 1.38 7.34 -3.68
N ASP A 141 0.70 7.16 -2.55
CA ASP A 141 -0.62 7.74 -2.29
C ASP A 141 -0.42 9.12 -1.63
N PRO A 142 -0.80 10.25 -2.26
CA PRO A 142 -0.62 11.57 -1.67
C PRO A 142 -1.45 11.81 -0.40
N HIS A 143 -2.45 10.96 -0.08
CA HIS A 143 -3.20 11.00 1.18
C HIS A 143 -2.51 10.28 2.35
N PHE A 144 -1.24 9.88 2.16
CA PHE A 144 -0.38 9.18 3.11
C PHE A 144 -0.42 9.69 4.56
N LEU A 145 -0.58 11.01 4.75
CA LEU A 145 -0.52 11.66 6.05
C LEU A 145 -1.87 11.87 6.74
N GLN A 146 -2.97 11.85 5.98
CA GLN A 146 -4.32 12.23 6.43
C GLN A 146 -5.13 11.08 7.05
N GLY A 147 -4.53 9.91 7.22
CA GLY A 147 -5.00 8.93 8.20
C GLY A 147 -6.18 8.05 7.81
N ARG A 148 -6.60 8.02 6.54
CA ARG A 148 -7.54 7.00 6.04
C ARG A 148 -7.23 6.66 4.59
N ARG A 149 -6.80 5.42 4.32
CA ARG A 149 -6.67 4.91 2.95
C ARG A 149 -7.96 4.25 2.47
N SER A 150 -8.23 4.47 1.19
CA SER A 150 -9.30 3.87 0.39
C SER A 150 -8.75 2.67 -0.39
N PHE A 151 -9.25 1.45 -0.13
CA PHE A 151 -8.90 0.27 -0.93
C PHE A 151 -9.79 0.17 -2.18
N SER A 152 -9.27 0.61 -3.33
CA SER A 152 -9.92 0.40 -4.63
C SER A 152 -9.34 -0.83 -5.32
N THR A 153 -10.16 -1.86 -5.53
CA THR A 153 -9.79 -3.04 -6.30
C THR A 153 -9.83 -2.71 -7.79
N PHE A 154 -8.68 -2.74 -8.47
CA PHE A 154 -8.64 -2.76 -9.93
C PHE A 154 -8.78 -4.22 -10.40
N GLY A 155 -9.99 -4.61 -10.77
CA GLY A 155 -10.22 -5.82 -11.56
C GLY A 155 -9.83 -5.54 -13.01
N ARG A 156 -8.76 -6.14 -13.50
CA ARG A 156 -8.43 -6.15 -14.94
C ARG A 156 -9.22 -7.29 -15.57
N THR A 157 -10.41 -7.02 -16.11
CA THR A 157 -11.01 -7.92 -17.09
C THR A 157 -10.23 -7.76 -18.39
N GLY A 158 -9.37 -8.75 -18.67
CA GLY A 158 -8.80 -8.90 -20.00
C GLY A 158 -9.91 -9.26 -20.97
N SER A 159 -10.34 -8.30 -21.77
CA SER A 159 -10.96 -8.56 -23.07
C SER A 159 -10.31 -7.65 -24.08
N SER A 160 -9.45 -8.24 -24.91
CA SER A 160 -9.05 -7.66 -26.19
C SER A 160 -10.31 -7.33 -26.98
N LEU A 161 -10.46 -6.08 -27.38
CA LEU A 161 -11.25 -5.70 -28.56
C LEU A 161 -10.60 -4.43 -29.13
N SER A 162 -9.73 -4.70 -30.09
CA SER A 162 -9.42 -3.80 -31.19
C SER A 162 -10.72 -3.36 -31.87
N THR A 163 -10.93 -2.06 -32.01
CA THR A 163 -11.75 -1.51 -33.09
C THR A 163 -11.04 -0.29 -33.64
N LEU A 164 -10.41 -0.50 -34.81
CA LEU A 164 -10.14 0.53 -35.80
C LEU A 164 -11.48 1.10 -36.30
N GLY A 165 -11.53 2.42 -36.44
CA GLY A 165 -12.63 3.17 -37.02
C GLY A 165 -12.37 4.66 -36.86
#